data_AF-A0A7C1ITN7-F1
#
_entry.id   AF-A0A7C1ITN7-F1
#
_cell.length_a   1.000
_cell.length_b   1.000
_cell.length_c   1.000
_cell.angle_alpha   90.00
_cell.angle_beta   90.00
_cell.angle_gamma   90.00
#
_symmetry.space_group_name_H-M   'P 1'
#
loop_
_entity.id
_entity.type
_entity.pdbx_description
1 polymer ?
#
loop_
_entity_poly.entity_id
_entity_poly.type
_entity_poly.pdbx_seq_one_letter_code
_entity_poly.pdbx_strand_id
1 'polypeptide(L)'
;MARFPYVAANNLPTSLMPRLPMLLSLGGCSVEVTGLLDTGAAVSVLPYRVGLALGAVWQDQIVPVSLVGSLGQFEARAFPAKTNALLTRRKHP
;
A
#
# COMPACT_ATOMS: atom_id res chain seq x y z
N MET A 1 -10.25 -19.64 7.67
CA MET A 1 -9.58 -18.39 8.11
C MET A 1 -8.34 -18.20 7.23
N ALA A 2 -8.23 -17.09 6.49
CA ALA A 2 -7.07 -16.84 5.62
C ALA A 2 -5.90 -16.29 6.45
N ARG A 3 -4.68 -16.81 6.21
CA ARG A 3 -3.44 -16.33 6.86
C ARG A 3 -2.53 -15.74 5.78
N PHE A 4 -2.19 -14.47 5.94
CA PHE A 4 -1.29 -13.76 5.02
C PHE A 4 0.11 -13.67 5.66
N PRO A 5 1.17 -14.06 4.94
CA PRO A 5 2.52 -13.89 5.44
C PRO A 5 2.89 -12.41 5.41
N TYR A 6 3.19 -11.82 6.57
CA TYR A 6 3.81 -10.49 6.65
C TYR A 6 5.32 -10.63 6.75
N VAL A 7 6.03 -9.63 6.24
CA VAL A 7 7.49 -9.51 6.26
C VAL A 7 7.84 -8.44 7.29
N ALA A 8 8.78 -8.72 8.19
CA ALA A 8 9.28 -7.71 9.11
C ALA A 8 10.06 -6.64 8.33
N ALA A 9 9.98 -5.37 8.74
CA ALA A 9 10.72 -4.30 8.07
C ALA A 9 12.24 -4.45 8.20
N ASN A 10 12.71 -5.16 9.23
CA ASN A 10 14.10 -5.56 9.44
C ASN A 10 14.16 -6.76 10.41
N ASN A 11 15.36 -7.28 10.66
CA ASN A 11 15.58 -8.43 11.56
C ASN A 11 15.61 -8.05 13.04
N LEU A 12 15.24 -6.82 13.41
CA LEU A 12 15.21 -6.40 14.81
C LEU A 12 13.89 -6.89 15.44
N PRO A 13 13.95 -7.56 16.60
CA PRO A 13 12.76 -8.06 17.30
C PRO A 13 11.80 -6.94 17.74
N THR A 14 12.26 -5.69 17.75
CA THR A 14 11.46 -4.49 18.09
C THR A 14 10.81 -3.81 16.89
N SER A 15 11.00 -4.31 15.67
CA SER A 15 10.41 -3.69 14.49
C SER A 15 8.92 -4.02 14.36
N LEU A 16 8.09 -3.12 14.89
CA LEU A 16 6.62 -3.19 14.87
C LEU A 16 6.01 -2.72 13.54
N MET A 17 6.72 -2.88 12.43
CA MET A 17 6.27 -2.44 11.11
C MET A 17 5.97 -3.65 10.21
N PRO A 18 4.84 -4.35 10.43
CA PRO A 18 4.47 -5.49 9.60
C PRO A 18 4.26 -5.03 8.17
N ARG A 19 4.93 -5.65 7.21
CA ARG A 19 4.78 -5.33 5.78
C ARG A 19 4.09 -6.45 5.03
N LEU A 20 3.24 -6.10 4.08
CA LEU A 20 2.51 -7.05 3.26
C LEU A 20 2.86 -6.84 1.78
N PRO A 21 3.40 -7.85 1.09
CA PRO A 21 3.49 -7.85 -0.36
C PRO A 21 2.08 -7.91 -0.96
N MET A 22 1.78 -7.02 -1.90
CA MET A 22 0.47 -6.87 -2.50
C MET A 22 0.60 -6.50 -3.98
N LEU A 23 -0.37 -6.92 -4.77
CA LEU A 23 -0.56 -6.45 -6.14
C LEU A 23 -1.63 -5.37 -6.12
N LEU A 24 -1.27 -4.16 -6.53
CA LEU A 24 -2.20 -3.07 -6.80
C LEU A 24 -2.64 -3.14 -8.25
N SER A 25 -3.88 -2.77 -8.55
CA SER A 25 -4.39 -2.74 -9.92
C SER A 25 -5.33 -1.57 -10.16
N LEU A 26 -5.17 -0.94 -11.31
CA LEU A 26 -6.03 0.12 -11.84
C LEU A 26 -6.24 -0.13 -13.34
N GLY A 27 -7.49 -0.35 -13.75
CA GLY A 27 -7.80 -0.71 -15.13
C GLY A 27 -7.02 -1.96 -15.57
N GLY A 28 -6.23 -1.84 -16.64
CA GLY A 28 -5.34 -2.89 -17.15
C GLY A 28 -3.91 -2.87 -16.62
N CYS A 29 -3.58 -1.96 -15.70
CA CYS A 29 -2.23 -1.85 -15.13
C CYS A 29 -2.18 -2.48 -13.73
N SER A 30 -1.09 -3.19 -13.43
CA SER A 30 -0.83 -3.75 -12.11
C SER A 30 0.61 -3.52 -11.67
N VAL A 31 0.81 -3.26 -10.38
CA VAL A 31 2.12 -3.00 -9.79
C VAL A 31 2.24 -3.79 -8.48
N GLU A 32 3.30 -4.58 -8.35
CA GLU A 32 3.64 -5.21 -7.07
C GLU A 32 4.28 -4.19 -6.13
N VAL A 33 3.77 -4.14 -4.90
CA VAL A 33 4.27 -3.26 -3.85
C VAL A 33 4.39 -4.02 -2.55
N THR A 34 5.21 -3.49 -1.64
CA THR A 34 5.23 -3.92 -0.25
C THR A 34 4.77 -2.75 0.61
N GLY A 35 3.58 -2.87 1.19
CA GLY A 35 2.97 -1.83 2.03
C GLY A 35 3.13 -2.10 3.52
N LEU A 36 3.08 -1.06 4.34
CA LEU A 36 2.95 -1.18 5.80
C LEU A 36 1.51 -1.56 6.15
N LEU A 37 1.33 -2.61 6.94
CA LEU A 37 0.04 -2.99 7.53
C LEU A 37 -0.14 -2.20 8.83
N ASP A 38 -0.75 -1.01 8.71
CA ASP A 38 -1.02 -0.13 9.85
C ASP A 38 -2.51 -0.10 10.14
N THR A 39 -2.97 -0.88 11.12
CA THR A 39 -4.36 -0.88 11.57
C THR A 39 -4.74 0.36 12.38
N GLY A 40 -3.76 1.18 12.78
CA GLY A 40 -3.98 2.44 13.48
C GLY A 40 -4.28 3.61 12.54
N ALA A 41 -4.02 3.46 11.24
CA ALA A 41 -4.32 4.48 10.24
C ALA A 41 -5.79 4.45 9.82
N ALA A 42 -6.42 5.62 9.71
CA ALA A 42 -7.81 5.73 9.24
C ALA A 42 -7.95 5.46 7.72
N VAL A 43 -6.87 5.63 6.96
CA VAL A 43 -6.83 5.44 5.50
C VAL A 43 -5.54 4.75 5.06
N SER A 44 -5.60 4.03 3.94
CA SER A 44 -4.39 3.59 3.24
C SER A 44 -3.83 4.72 2.38
N VAL A 45 -2.51 4.88 2.37
CA VAL A 45 -1.84 5.92 1.57
C VAL A 45 -1.03 5.27 0.46
N LEU A 46 -1.27 5.71 -0.77
CA LEU A 46 -0.51 5.31 -1.94
C LEU A 46 0.53 6.39 -2.29
N PRO A 47 1.84 6.07 -2.35
CA PRO A 47 2.83 7.02 -2.79
C PRO A 47 2.59 7.46 -4.25
N TYR A 48 2.77 8.74 -4.53
CA TYR A 48 2.56 9.35 -5.85
C TYR A 48 3.21 8.56 -7.00
N ARG A 49 4.47 8.14 -6.82
CA ARG A 49 5.24 7.39 -7.82
C ARG A 49 4.63 6.02 -8.14
N VAL A 50 3.98 5.39 -7.18
CA VAL A 50 3.25 4.12 -7.39
C VAL A 50 1.96 4.36 -8.16
N GLY A 51 1.25 5.45 -7.85
CA GLY A 51 0.08 5.88 -8.63
C GLY A 51 0.42 6.07 -10.11
N LEU A 52 1.53 6.76 -10.41
CA LEU A 52 2.01 6.91 -11.79
C LEU A 52 2.30 5.57 -12.47
N ALA A 53 2.94 4.64 -11.76
CA ALA A 53 3.23 3.30 -12.28
C ALA A 53 1.96 2.46 -12.54
N LEU A 54 0.87 2.74 -11.82
CA LEU A 54 -0.46 2.16 -12.06
C LEU A 54 -1.21 2.85 -13.21
N GLY A 55 -0.61 3.83 -13.88
CA GLY A 55 -1.25 4.60 -14.95
C GLY A 55 -2.21 5.67 -14.43
N ALA A 56 -2.15 6.04 -13.15
CA ALA A 56 -2.97 7.12 -12.61
C ALA A 56 -2.52 8.47 -13.16
N VAL A 57 -3.48 9.29 -13.55
CA VAL A 57 -3.27 10.71 -13.87
C VAL A 57 -3.64 11.52 -12.63
N TRP A 58 -2.65 12.21 -12.06
CA TRP A 58 -2.83 12.99 -10.83
C TRP A 58 -3.93 14.04 -10.94
N GLN A 59 -3.98 14.71 -12.09
CA GLN A 59 -4.92 15.79 -12.40
C GLN A 59 -6.38 15.31 -12.41
N ASP A 60 -6.63 14.05 -12.73
CA ASP A 60 -7.97 13.46 -12.72
C ASP A 60 -8.47 13.17 -11.29
N GLN A 61 -7.56 13.08 -10.32
CA GLN A 61 -7.93 12.95 -8.91
C GLN A 61 -8.21 14.36 -8.39
N ILE A 62 -9.48 14.72 -8.21
CA ILE A 62 -9.88 16.10 -7.85
C ILE A 62 -10.35 16.26 -6.41
N VAL A 63 -10.48 15.16 -5.66
CA VAL A 63 -10.97 15.17 -4.28
C VAL A 63 -9.76 15.26 -3.34
N PRO A 64 -9.48 16.42 -2.73
CA PRO A 64 -8.39 16.56 -1.78
C PRO A 64 -8.68 15.80 -0.48
N VAL A 65 -7.62 15.31 0.16
CA VAL A 65 -7.69 14.64 1.46
C VAL A 65 -6.66 15.27 2.39
N SER A 66 -7.11 15.75 3.54
CA SER A 66 -6.20 16.25 4.58
C SER A 66 -5.64 15.08 5.38
N LEU A 67 -4.32 14.88 5.29
CA LEU A 67 -3.59 13.95 6.15
C LEU A 67 -3.10 14.64 7.42
N VAL A 68 -2.66 13.85 8.40
CA VAL A 68 -2.11 14.33 9.67
C VAL A 68 -0.78 13.66 9.98
N GLY A 69 -0.11 14.14 11.04
CA GLY A 69 1.17 13.59 11.48
C GLY A 69 2.27 13.79 10.43
N SER A 70 3.10 12.75 10.23
CA SER A 70 4.27 12.80 9.34
C SER A 70 3.93 12.92 7.85
N LEU A 71 2.66 12.85 7.47
CA LEU A 71 2.21 13.02 6.08
C LEU A 71 1.39 14.30 5.88
N GLY A 72 1.11 15.07 6.93
CA GLY A 72 0.22 16.24 6.87
C GLY A 72 0.75 17.38 5.99
N GLN A 73 2.06 17.43 5.75
CA GLN A 73 2.68 18.41 4.85
C GLN A 73 2.58 18.07 3.36
N PHE A 74 2.08 16.88 3.00
CA PHE A 74 1.98 16.46 1.61
C PHE A 74 0.55 16.63 1.09
N GLU A 75 0.44 17.07 -0.16
CA GLU A 75 -0.84 17.02 -0.88
C GLU A 75 -1.26 15.56 -1.06
N ALA A 76 -2.50 15.24 -0.68
CA ALA A 76 -3.09 13.94 -0.89
C ALA A 76 -4.47 14.09 -1.54
N ARG A 77 -4.82 13.10 -2.36
CA ARG A 77 -6.07 13.05 -3.10
C ARG A 77 -6.68 11.66 -2.99
N ALA A 78 -8.00 11.59 -2.98
CA ALA A 78 -8.71 10.31 -2.96
C ALA A 78 -8.41 9.56 -4.26
N PHE A 79 -8.13 8.26 -4.16
CA PHE A 79 -7.72 7.43 -5.29
C PHE A 79 -8.37 6.04 -5.25
N PRO A 80 -9.11 5.62 -6.28
CA PRO A 80 -9.80 4.33 -6.31
C PRO A 80 -8.88 3.23 -6.89
N ALA A 81 -8.08 2.58 -6.06
CA ALA A 81 -7.32 1.39 -6.44
C ALA A 81 -7.88 0.10 -5.84
N LYS A 82 -7.73 -1.01 -6.57
CA LYS A 82 -7.97 -2.35 -6.06
C LYS A 82 -6.65 -2.95 -5.58
N THR A 83 -6.72 -3.72 -4.50
CA THR A 83 -5.55 -4.34 -3.87
C THR A 83 -5.82 -5.82 -3.60
N ASN A 84 -4.86 -6.67 -3.95
CA ASN A 84 -4.87 -8.08 -3.60
C ASN A 84 -3.58 -8.43 -2.85
N ALA A 85 -3.70 -9.08 -1.69
CA ALA A 85 -2.55 -9.59 -0.97
C ALA A 85 -1.92 -10.75 -1.74
N LEU A 86 -0.60 -10.72 -1.91
CA LEU A 86 0.12 -11.82 -2.55
C LEU A 86 0.27 -12.97 -1.56
N LEU A 87 -0.38 -14.09 -1.87
CA LEU A 87 -0.21 -15.33 -1.12
C LEU A 87 1.05 -16.05 -1.63
N THR A 88 2.20 -15.85 -0.98
CA THR A 88 3.34 -16.75 -1.22
C THR A 88 2.97 -18.14 -0.72
N ARG A 89 2.67 -19.06 -1.64
CA ARG A 89 2.65 -20.50 -1.34
C ARG A 89 4.06 -20.87 -0.91
N ARG A 90 4.30 -21.10 0.38
CA ARG A 90 5.48 -21.83 0.83
C ARG A 90 5.41 -23.21 0.17
N LYS A 91 6.20 -23.46 -0.87
CA LYS A 91 6.59 -24.83 -1.18
C LYS A 91 7.44 -25.28 -0.01
N HIS A 92 6.86 -26.07 0.90
CA HIS A 92 7.68 -26.90 1.77
C HIS A 92 8.26 -28.03 0.90
N PRO A 93 9.59 -28.29 0.96
CA PRO A 93 10.16 -29.50 0.42
C PRO A 93 9.63 -30.74 1.15
#